data_AF-A0A7V5WMQ9-F1
#
_entry.id   AF-A0A7V5WMQ9-F1
#
_cell.length_a   1.000
_cell.length_b   1.000
_cell.length_c   1.000
_cell.angle_alpha   90.00
_cell.angle_beta   90.00
_cell.angle_gamma   90.00
#
_symmetry.space_group_name_H-M   'P 1'
#
loop_
_entity.id
_entity.type
_entity.pdbx_description
1 polymer ?
#
loop_
_entity_poly.entity_id
_entity_poly.type
_entity_poly.pdbx_seq_one_letter_code
_entity_poly.pdbx_strand_id
1 'polypeptide(L)'
;MKTIVCFGDSNTWGHSPSKIARHPFEKRWTSILQQILGSKYFVIPEGLNGRTTTFEDPVEKDKNGYRHLQTILETHKPLDLIIIMLGTNDLKSRFNVGAQEIAWSAGNLINHTLLSTAGIDDNHPEILFIAPPVIKDSQSFNFMLEGAIEKSKNMGFHYKSMAEMYKVPYLDASDIVDSSPKDGIHWEVEEHEKFAKAVAKKILEILG
;
A
#
# COMPACT_ATOMS: atom_id res chain seq x y z
N MET A 1 10.72 11.89 17.91
CA MET A 1 10.04 10.64 17.52
C MET A 1 9.50 10.88 16.12
N LYS A 2 9.80 10.00 15.16
CA LYS A 2 9.41 10.20 13.75
C LYS A 2 8.07 9.52 13.45
N THR A 3 7.11 10.24 12.90
CA THR A 3 5.76 9.73 12.62
C THR A 3 5.68 9.17 11.20
N ILE A 4 5.23 7.93 11.09
CA ILE A 4 5.10 7.21 9.81
C ILE A 4 3.66 6.76 9.62
N VAL A 5 3.04 7.14 8.51
CA VAL A 5 1.72 6.61 8.12
C VAL A 5 1.90 5.49 7.09
N CYS A 6 1.27 4.34 7.34
CA CYS A 6 1.19 3.23 6.40
C CYS A 6 -0.17 3.27 5.69
N PHE A 7 -0.24 3.93 4.53
CA PHE A 7 -1.46 4.10 3.75
C PHE A 7 -1.62 2.98 2.72
N GLY A 8 -2.62 2.12 2.91
CA GLY A 8 -2.86 1.02 1.97
C GLY A 8 -4.22 0.37 2.12
N ASP A 9 -4.32 -0.86 1.64
CA ASP A 9 -5.56 -1.61 1.53
C ASP A 9 -5.69 -2.74 2.58
N SER A 10 -6.26 -3.89 2.19
CA SER A 10 -6.43 -5.06 3.04
C SER A 10 -5.13 -5.70 3.49
N ASN A 11 -4.05 -5.65 2.71
CA ASN A 11 -2.75 -6.16 3.15
C ASN A 11 -2.13 -5.24 4.21
N THR A 12 -2.40 -3.93 4.16
CA THR A 12 -2.04 -3.00 5.23
C THR A 12 -2.93 -3.14 6.46
N TRP A 13 -4.22 -3.41 6.26
CA TRP A 13 -5.13 -3.71 7.36
C TRP A 13 -4.75 -5.03 8.07
N GLY A 14 -4.23 -6.00 7.32
CA GLY A 14 -3.84 -7.34 7.76
C GLY A 14 -4.96 -8.35 7.59
N HIS A 15 -5.55 -8.45 6.40
CA HIS A 15 -6.57 -9.46 6.09
C HIS A 15 -5.95 -10.86 6.04
N SER A 16 -6.61 -11.84 6.65
CA SER A 16 -6.14 -13.22 6.67
C SER A 16 -6.62 -13.97 5.42
N PRO A 17 -5.75 -14.65 4.66
CA PRO A 17 -6.19 -15.46 3.52
C PRO A 17 -6.88 -16.76 3.96
N SER A 18 -6.77 -17.14 5.24
CA SER A 18 -7.33 -18.41 5.76
C SER A 18 -8.75 -18.27 6.33
N LYS A 19 -9.15 -17.05 6.70
CA LYS A 19 -10.41 -16.73 7.36
C LYS A 19 -10.80 -15.32 6.97
N ILE A 20 -12.09 -15.04 6.79
CA ILE A 20 -12.59 -13.66 6.61
C ILE A 20 -12.45 -12.92 7.96
N ALA A 21 -11.21 -12.56 8.30
CA ALA A 21 -10.83 -12.03 9.59
C ALA A 21 -9.56 -11.19 9.46
N ARG A 22 -9.26 -10.43 10.51
CA ARG A 22 -8.00 -9.69 10.65
C ARG A 22 -6.96 -10.58 11.31
N HIS A 23 -5.73 -10.56 10.82
CA HIS A 23 -4.58 -11.12 11.54
C HIS A 23 -4.48 -10.51 12.94
N PRO A 24 -3.97 -11.27 13.94
CA PRO A 24 -3.66 -10.73 15.26
C PRO A 24 -2.78 -9.47 15.16
N PHE A 25 -2.93 -8.55 16.10
CA PHE A 25 -2.29 -7.23 16.04
C PHE A 25 -0.77 -7.34 15.81
N GLU A 26 -0.10 -8.16 16.62
CA GLU A 26 1.33 -8.42 16.61
C GLU A 26 1.85 -9.14 15.36
N LYS A 27 0.95 -9.66 14.50
CA LYS A 27 1.30 -10.38 13.27
C LYS A 27 1.16 -9.53 12.01
N ARG A 28 0.64 -8.31 12.12
CA ARG A 28 0.50 -7.38 10.99
C ARG A 28 1.83 -6.72 10.71
N TRP A 29 2.15 -6.54 9.43
CA TRP A 29 3.43 -5.97 9.02
C TRP A 29 3.68 -4.57 9.63
N THR A 30 2.63 -3.77 9.83
CA THR A 30 2.72 -2.45 10.46
C THR A 30 3.10 -2.51 11.95
N SER A 31 2.55 -3.47 12.69
CA SER A 31 2.91 -3.69 14.10
C SER A 31 4.30 -4.30 14.25
N ILE A 32 4.68 -5.22 13.35
CA ILE A 32 6.04 -5.76 13.29
C ILE A 32 7.03 -4.65 12.93
N LEU A 33 6.68 -3.78 11.98
CA LEU A 33 7.48 -2.61 11.61
C LEU A 33 7.73 -1.70 12.83
N GLN A 34 6.69 -1.39 13.60
CA GLN A 34 6.82 -0.62 14.84
C GLN A 34 7.81 -1.26 15.82
N GLN A 35 7.78 -2.59 15.97
CA GLN A 35 8.70 -3.32 16.85
C GLN A 35 10.14 -3.23 16.35
N ILE A 36 10.37 -3.37 15.03
CA ILE A 36 11.69 -3.29 14.41
C ILE A 36 12.29 -1.88 14.57
N LEU A 37 11.49 -0.84 14.31
CA LEU A 37 11.96 0.55 14.38
C LEU A 37 12.14 1.05 15.82
N GLY A 38 11.42 0.46 16.78
CA GLY A 38 11.50 0.81 18.20
C GLY A 38 10.98 2.21 18.52
N SER A 39 11.32 2.72 19.71
CA SER A 39 10.74 3.94 20.29
C SER A 39 11.13 5.26 19.62
N LYS A 40 12.05 5.23 18.64
CA LYS A 40 12.40 6.42 17.85
C LYS A 40 11.32 6.78 16.82
N TYR A 41 10.45 5.84 16.47
CA TYR A 41 9.44 5.97 15.44
C TYR A 41 8.05 5.64 15.98
N PHE A 42 7.02 6.24 15.39
CA PHE A 42 5.62 5.97 15.66
C PHE A 42 4.92 5.61 14.35
N VAL A 43 4.44 4.36 14.24
CA VAL A 43 3.83 3.80 13.03
C VAL A 43 2.31 3.81 13.16
N ILE A 44 1.64 4.44 12.21
CA ILE A 44 0.18 4.58 12.16
C ILE A 44 -0.37 3.70 11.02
N PRO A 45 -1.10 2.61 11.32
CA PRO A 45 -1.63 1.69 10.32
C PRO A 45 -2.95 2.20 9.71
N GLU A 46 -2.89 2.77 8.52
CA GLU A 46 -4.04 3.26 7.76
C GLU A 46 -4.40 2.32 6.59
N GLY A 47 -4.73 1.07 6.94
CA GLY A 47 -5.18 0.05 5.99
C GLY A 47 -6.70 -0.05 5.92
N LEU A 48 -7.26 -0.03 4.70
CA LEU A 48 -8.70 -0.17 4.45
C LEU A 48 -8.96 -1.24 3.38
N ASN A 49 -9.63 -2.33 3.76
CA ASN A 49 -9.99 -3.39 2.81
C ASN A 49 -10.76 -2.81 1.61
N GLY A 50 -10.34 -3.17 0.41
CA GLY A 50 -10.96 -2.73 -0.84
C GLY A 50 -10.50 -1.37 -1.34
N ARG A 51 -9.65 -0.63 -0.60
CA ARG A 51 -9.20 0.71 -1.01
C ARG A 51 -8.49 0.65 -2.37
N THR A 52 -8.96 1.50 -3.28
CA THR A 52 -8.39 1.72 -4.63
C THR A 52 -7.45 2.92 -4.60
N THR A 53 -6.71 3.16 -5.68
CA THR A 53 -5.91 4.39 -5.79
C THR A 53 -6.81 5.62 -5.88
N THR A 54 -7.54 5.80 -6.98
CA THR A 54 -8.41 6.97 -7.25
C THR A 54 -9.83 6.60 -7.67
N PHE A 55 -10.19 5.31 -7.74
CA PHE A 55 -11.45 4.85 -8.32
C PHE A 55 -12.57 4.76 -7.29
N GLU A 56 -13.75 5.30 -7.63
CA GLU A 56 -14.98 5.04 -6.88
C GLU A 56 -15.46 3.61 -7.13
N ASP A 57 -15.67 2.85 -6.07
CA ASP A 57 -16.15 1.47 -6.18
C ASP A 57 -17.69 1.43 -6.09
N PRO A 58 -18.42 1.16 -7.20
CA PRO A 58 -19.88 1.18 -7.19
C PRO A 58 -20.49 0.03 -6.36
N VAL A 59 -19.69 -0.98 -6.00
CA VAL A 59 -20.13 -2.15 -5.24
C VAL A 59 -19.72 -2.02 -3.77
N GLU A 60 -18.46 -1.66 -3.51
CA GLU A 60 -17.89 -1.60 -2.16
C GLU A 60 -17.96 -0.20 -1.51
N LYS A 61 -18.53 0.78 -2.22
CA LYS A 61 -18.77 2.17 -1.78
C LYS A 61 -17.46 2.91 -1.50
N ASP A 62 -17.32 3.48 -0.30
CA ASP A 62 -16.26 4.41 0.05
C ASP A 62 -14.87 3.73 0.12
N LYS A 63 -14.21 3.67 -1.04
CA LYS A 63 -12.93 2.98 -1.26
C LYS A 63 -11.90 3.84 -1.96
N ASN A 64 -12.23 5.08 -2.32
CA ASN A 64 -11.34 5.95 -3.08
C ASN A 64 -10.20 6.47 -2.20
N GLY A 65 -8.99 5.92 -2.39
CA GLY A 65 -7.81 6.31 -1.64
C GLY A 65 -7.47 7.79 -1.77
N TYR A 66 -7.63 8.38 -2.95
CA TYR A 66 -7.37 9.80 -3.18
C TYR A 66 -8.25 10.70 -2.31
N ARG A 67 -9.54 10.35 -2.16
CA ARG A 67 -10.47 11.10 -1.28
C ARG A 67 -10.11 10.94 0.20
N HIS A 68 -9.66 9.76 0.61
CA HIS A 68 -9.25 9.50 1.99
C HIS A 68 -7.93 10.19 2.34
N LEU A 69 -7.01 10.29 1.39
CA LEU A 69 -5.64 10.73 1.61
C LEU A 69 -5.57 12.11 2.29
N GLN A 70 -6.35 13.10 1.83
CA GLN A 70 -6.36 14.43 2.44
C GLN A 70 -6.74 14.37 3.92
N THR A 71 -7.75 13.57 4.28
CA THR A 71 -8.17 13.45 5.68
C THR A 71 -7.05 12.82 6.51
N ILE A 72 -6.40 11.78 5.99
CA ILE A 72 -5.32 11.06 6.65
C ILE A 72 -4.09 11.95 6.87
N LEU A 73 -3.73 12.75 5.87
CA LEU A 73 -2.65 13.73 5.97
C LEU A 73 -2.94 14.77 7.07
N GLU A 74 -4.15 15.33 7.10
CA GLU A 74 -4.52 16.35 8.09
C GLU A 74 -4.69 15.81 9.51
N THR A 75 -5.20 14.60 9.68
CA THR A 75 -5.43 14.03 11.02
C THR A 75 -4.15 13.60 11.71
N HIS A 76 -3.09 13.30 10.94
CA HIS A 76 -1.86 12.74 11.47
C HIS A 76 -0.65 13.66 11.35
N LYS A 77 -0.77 14.86 10.73
CA LYS A 77 0.34 15.82 10.67
C LYS A 77 0.80 16.28 12.06
N PRO A 78 2.11 16.55 12.26
CA PRO A 78 3.16 16.49 11.25
C PRO A 78 3.70 15.05 11.04
N LEU A 79 3.96 14.73 9.77
CA LEU A 79 4.46 13.43 9.31
C LEU A 79 5.92 13.52 8.89
N ASP A 80 6.74 12.54 9.28
CA ASP A 80 8.09 12.38 8.72
C ASP A 80 8.04 11.60 7.40
N LEU A 81 7.17 10.59 7.31
CA LEU A 81 7.04 9.71 6.14
C LEU A 81 5.62 9.19 5.97
N ILE A 82 5.17 9.07 4.72
CA ILE A 82 4.02 8.24 4.35
C ILE A 82 4.44 7.14 3.39
N ILE A 83 4.00 5.92 3.68
CA ILE A 83 4.13 4.76 2.81
C ILE A 83 2.84 4.60 2.04
N ILE A 84 2.91 4.54 0.71
CA ILE A 84 1.75 4.36 -0.16
C ILE A 84 1.89 3.01 -0.86
N MET A 85 1.00 2.08 -0.52
CA MET A 85 0.89 0.77 -1.18
C MET A 85 -0.58 0.48 -1.51
N LEU A 86 -0.98 0.84 -2.72
CA LEU A 86 -2.32 0.67 -3.28
C LEU A 86 -2.22 0.26 -4.75
N GLY A 87 -3.31 -0.28 -5.30
CA GLY A 87 -3.40 -0.68 -6.71
C GLY A 87 -3.98 -2.08 -6.92
N THR A 88 -3.93 -2.96 -5.90
CA THR A 88 -4.47 -4.32 -6.00
C THR A 88 -5.98 -4.31 -6.27
N ASN A 89 -6.73 -3.42 -5.65
CA ASN A 89 -8.18 -3.34 -5.86
C ASN A 89 -8.58 -2.72 -7.20
N ASP A 90 -7.68 -1.95 -7.80
CA ASP A 90 -7.87 -1.34 -9.11
C ASP A 90 -7.82 -2.41 -10.23
N LEU A 91 -7.24 -3.58 -9.94
CA LEU A 91 -7.24 -4.74 -10.84
C LEU A 91 -8.62 -5.39 -11.01
N LYS A 92 -9.62 -5.01 -10.20
CA LYS A 92 -10.96 -5.57 -10.32
C LYS A 92 -11.52 -5.29 -11.72
N SER A 93 -12.03 -6.32 -12.38
CA SER A 93 -12.48 -6.28 -13.78
C SER A 93 -13.51 -5.17 -14.04
N ARG A 94 -14.33 -4.83 -13.02
CA ARG A 94 -15.29 -3.72 -13.07
C ARG A 94 -14.70 -2.33 -13.33
N PHE A 95 -13.43 -2.10 -13.01
CA PHE A 95 -12.75 -0.83 -13.33
C PHE A 95 -12.16 -0.84 -14.74
N ASN A 96 -11.90 -2.02 -15.29
CA ASN A 96 -11.42 -2.23 -16.66
C ASN A 96 -10.21 -1.36 -17.07
N VAL A 97 -9.26 -1.18 -16.16
CA VAL A 97 -8.01 -0.44 -16.39
C VAL A 97 -6.80 -1.37 -16.50
N GLY A 98 -5.75 -0.92 -17.19
CA GLY A 98 -4.46 -1.59 -17.32
C GLY A 98 -3.46 -1.19 -16.23
N ALA A 99 -2.35 -1.93 -16.14
CA ALA A 99 -1.30 -1.70 -15.13
C ALA A 99 -0.71 -0.27 -15.15
N GLN A 100 -0.56 0.30 -16.36
CA GLN A 100 -0.08 1.67 -16.54
C GLN A 100 -1.06 2.71 -15.99
N GLU A 101 -2.36 2.55 -16.26
CA GLU A 101 -3.39 3.46 -15.74
C GLU A 101 -3.51 3.37 -14.22
N ILE A 102 -3.35 2.17 -13.65
CA ILE A 102 -3.29 1.95 -12.21
C ILE A 102 -2.07 2.68 -11.62
N ALA A 103 -0.90 2.60 -12.26
CA ALA A 103 0.30 3.31 -11.81
C ALA A 103 0.15 4.83 -11.89
N TRP A 104 -0.44 5.37 -12.96
CA TRP A 104 -0.77 6.79 -13.06
C TRP A 104 -1.72 7.24 -11.95
N SER A 105 -2.73 6.43 -11.66
CA SER A 105 -3.71 6.69 -10.60
C SER A 105 -3.05 6.68 -9.22
N ALA A 106 -2.14 5.75 -8.95
CA ALA A 106 -1.31 5.75 -7.75
C ALA A 106 -0.36 6.97 -7.69
N GLY A 107 0.18 7.39 -8.84
CA GLY A 107 1.00 8.61 -8.96
C GLY A 107 0.27 9.88 -8.54
N ASN A 108 -1.05 9.95 -8.70
CA ASN A 108 -1.85 11.07 -8.20
C ASN A 108 -1.80 11.17 -6.66
N LEU A 109 -1.65 10.06 -5.94
CA LEU A 109 -1.48 10.05 -4.48
C LEU A 109 -0.12 10.64 -4.07
N ILE A 110 0.94 10.33 -4.83
CA ILE A 110 2.27 10.92 -4.65
C ILE A 110 2.18 12.43 -4.85
N ASN A 111 1.64 12.86 -6.00
CA ASN A 111 1.50 14.28 -6.32
C ASN A 111 0.69 15.04 -5.26
N HIS A 112 -0.43 14.47 -4.82
CA HIS A 112 -1.25 15.06 -3.76
C HIS A 112 -0.47 15.20 -2.44
N THR A 113 0.30 14.18 -2.07
CA THR A 113 1.15 14.25 -0.86
C THR A 113 2.24 15.31 -0.99
N LEU A 114 2.93 15.40 -2.13
CA LEU A 114 3.98 16.40 -2.39
C LEU A 114 3.46 17.84 -2.36
N LEU A 115 2.19 18.05 -2.68
CA LEU A 115 1.52 19.36 -2.62
C LEU A 115 0.93 19.68 -1.24
N SER A 116 0.98 18.74 -0.29
CA SER A 116 0.46 18.94 1.06
C SER A 116 1.45 19.68 1.96
N THR A 117 0.93 20.24 3.05
CA THR A 117 1.71 20.82 4.15
C THR A 117 1.66 19.93 5.39
N ALA A 118 1.57 18.61 5.19
CA ALA A 118 1.34 17.64 6.26
C ALA A 118 2.63 17.14 6.95
N GLY A 119 3.78 17.53 6.44
CA GLY A 119 5.10 17.20 6.96
C GLY A 119 5.57 18.12 8.08
N ILE A 120 6.84 17.97 8.45
CA ILE A 120 7.50 18.81 9.45
C ILE A 120 7.67 20.25 8.90
N ASP A 121 7.45 21.25 9.75
CA ASP A 121 7.55 22.68 9.41
C ASP A 121 6.70 23.09 8.20
N ASP A 122 5.48 22.53 8.12
CA ASP A 122 4.50 22.75 7.05
C ASP A 122 4.99 22.35 5.63
N ASN A 123 6.03 21.52 5.52
CA ASN A 123 6.45 20.89 4.27
C ASN A 123 5.56 19.68 3.93
N HIS A 124 5.86 18.96 2.85
CA HIS A 124 5.31 17.61 2.63
C HIS A 124 6.14 16.56 3.43
N PRO A 125 5.56 15.42 3.83
CA PRO A 125 6.36 14.31 4.35
C PRO A 125 7.21 13.66 3.26
N GLU A 126 8.23 12.89 3.66
CA GLU A 126 8.87 11.94 2.74
C GLU A 126 7.86 10.90 2.27
N ILE A 127 8.12 10.28 1.12
CA ILE A 127 7.23 9.28 0.51
C ILE A 127 8.02 8.00 0.23
N LEU A 128 7.51 6.86 0.69
CA LEU A 128 7.93 5.55 0.19
C LEU A 128 6.81 4.97 -0.66
N PHE A 129 7.04 4.89 -1.96
CA PHE A 129 6.07 4.36 -2.91
C PHE A 129 6.32 2.87 -3.15
N ILE A 130 5.28 2.04 -3.00
CA ILE A 130 5.40 0.60 -3.09
C ILE A 130 4.42 0.05 -4.12
N ALA A 131 4.93 -0.68 -5.12
CA ALA A 131 4.08 -1.48 -5.99
C ALA A 131 3.52 -2.67 -5.21
N PRO A 132 2.20 -2.90 -5.20
CA PRO A 132 1.62 -4.13 -4.65
C PRO A 132 2.15 -5.38 -5.38
N PRO A 133 2.20 -6.53 -4.70
CA PRO A 133 2.77 -7.74 -5.27
C PRO A 133 1.87 -8.33 -6.36
N VAL A 134 2.46 -9.16 -7.21
CA VAL A 134 1.72 -9.99 -8.17
C VAL A 134 0.68 -10.84 -7.43
N ILE A 135 -0.56 -10.80 -7.93
CA ILE A 135 -1.65 -11.63 -7.41
C ILE A 135 -1.66 -13.00 -8.10
N LYS A 136 -2.30 -13.98 -7.47
CA LYS A 136 -2.48 -15.33 -8.01
C LYS A 136 -3.93 -15.61 -8.35
N ASP A 137 -4.13 -16.74 -9.02
CA ASP A 137 -5.45 -17.30 -9.27
C ASP A 137 -6.18 -17.57 -7.95
N SER A 138 -7.48 -17.28 -7.92
CA SER A 138 -8.29 -17.31 -6.71
C SER A 138 -9.69 -17.78 -7.01
N GLN A 139 -10.01 -19.02 -6.62
CA GLN A 139 -11.37 -19.53 -6.81
C GLN A 139 -12.43 -18.63 -6.15
N SER A 140 -12.09 -17.99 -5.03
CA SER A 140 -12.98 -17.09 -4.28
C SER A 140 -13.20 -15.74 -4.94
N PHE A 141 -12.25 -15.24 -5.74
CA PHE A 141 -12.28 -13.89 -6.31
C PHE A 141 -12.19 -13.83 -7.84
N ASN A 142 -12.20 -14.97 -8.53
CA ASN A 142 -12.06 -15.02 -9.98
C ASN A 142 -13.12 -14.21 -10.73
N PHE A 143 -14.36 -14.17 -10.24
CA PHE A 143 -15.44 -13.39 -10.87
C PHE A 143 -15.15 -11.87 -10.89
N MET A 144 -14.31 -11.36 -9.98
CA MET A 144 -13.96 -9.95 -9.89
C MET A 144 -12.55 -9.64 -10.37
N LEU A 145 -11.70 -10.64 -10.60
CA LEU A 145 -10.29 -10.49 -10.98
C LEU A 145 -9.95 -11.01 -12.38
N GLU A 146 -10.94 -11.06 -13.27
CA GLU A 146 -10.72 -11.46 -14.66
C GLU A 146 -9.61 -10.62 -15.33
N GLY A 147 -8.58 -11.30 -15.84
CA GLY A 147 -7.40 -10.67 -16.48
C GLY A 147 -6.44 -9.94 -15.51
N ALA A 148 -6.68 -9.99 -14.20
CA ALA A 148 -5.91 -9.23 -13.22
C ALA A 148 -4.48 -9.75 -13.01
N ILE A 149 -4.24 -11.06 -13.14
CA ILE A 149 -2.91 -11.67 -12.94
C ILE A 149 -1.89 -11.07 -13.91
N GLU A 150 -2.18 -11.06 -15.21
CA GLU A 150 -1.28 -10.51 -16.23
C GLU A 150 -1.05 -9.00 -16.05
N LYS A 151 -2.08 -8.26 -15.62
CA LYS A 151 -1.93 -6.84 -15.28
C LYS A 151 -1.00 -6.65 -14.08
N SER A 152 -1.17 -7.44 -13.02
CA SER A 152 -0.38 -7.33 -11.79
C SER A 152 1.13 -7.55 -12.01
N LYS A 153 1.50 -8.47 -12.92
CA LYS A 153 2.91 -8.71 -13.32
C LYS A 153 3.60 -7.47 -13.88
N ASN A 154 2.85 -6.55 -14.47
CA ASN A 154 3.39 -5.33 -15.08
C ASN A 154 3.35 -4.11 -14.14
N MET A 155 2.72 -4.23 -12.96
CA MET A 155 2.59 -3.10 -12.03
C MET A 155 3.95 -2.62 -11.53
N GLY A 156 4.85 -3.53 -11.15
CA GLY A 156 6.19 -3.16 -10.67
C GLY A 156 6.96 -2.26 -11.64
N PHE A 157 6.94 -2.61 -12.94
CA PHE A 157 7.56 -1.80 -13.99
C PHE A 157 6.97 -0.39 -14.06
N HIS A 158 5.64 -0.27 -14.14
CA HIS A 158 4.98 1.03 -14.29
C HIS A 158 5.06 1.89 -13.02
N TYR A 159 4.99 1.28 -11.83
CA TYR A 159 5.13 1.99 -10.56
C TYR A 159 6.54 2.53 -10.38
N LYS A 160 7.57 1.77 -10.76
CA LYS A 160 8.95 2.25 -10.78
C LYS A 160 9.11 3.48 -11.66
N SER A 161 8.54 3.49 -12.87
CA SER A 161 8.56 4.66 -13.75
C SER A 161 7.92 5.90 -13.12
N MET A 162 6.82 5.72 -12.35
CA MET A 162 6.20 6.82 -11.61
C MET A 162 7.07 7.32 -10.45
N ALA A 163 7.70 6.41 -9.71
CA ALA A 163 8.62 6.78 -8.64
C ALA A 163 9.81 7.59 -9.17
N GLU A 164 10.38 7.18 -10.32
CA GLU A 164 11.46 7.90 -11.01
C GLU A 164 11.03 9.29 -11.48
N MET A 165 9.82 9.40 -12.05
CA MET A 165 9.25 10.67 -12.49
C MET A 165 9.09 11.66 -11.33
N TYR A 166 8.56 11.23 -10.19
CA TYR A 166 8.38 12.05 -9.00
C TYR A 166 9.62 12.13 -8.10
N LYS A 167 10.68 11.38 -8.42
CA LYS A 167 11.93 11.28 -7.65
C LYS A 167 11.71 10.84 -6.19
N VAL A 168 10.79 9.90 -5.98
CA VAL A 168 10.51 9.34 -4.64
C VAL A 168 11.11 7.93 -4.49
N PRO A 169 11.52 7.54 -3.27
CA PRO A 169 11.90 6.17 -2.96
C PRO A 169 10.86 5.13 -3.39
N TYR A 170 11.34 4.00 -3.91
CA TYR A 170 10.52 2.91 -4.45
C TYR A 170 10.87 1.55 -3.84
N LEU A 171 9.86 0.67 -3.70
CA LEU A 171 10.01 -0.78 -3.54
C LEU A 171 8.99 -1.53 -4.40
N ASP A 172 9.39 -2.69 -4.91
CA ASP A 172 8.46 -3.67 -5.48
C ASP A 172 8.15 -4.73 -4.42
N ALA A 173 6.88 -4.85 -4.01
CA ALA A 173 6.49 -5.87 -3.05
C ALA A 173 6.65 -7.30 -3.61
N SER A 174 6.62 -7.47 -4.94
CA SER A 174 6.79 -8.78 -5.59
C SER A 174 8.17 -9.37 -5.37
N ASP A 175 9.19 -8.54 -5.09
CA ASP A 175 10.54 -8.98 -4.76
C ASP A 175 10.68 -9.48 -3.31
N ILE A 176 9.64 -9.29 -2.49
CA ILE A 176 9.70 -9.45 -1.03
C ILE A 176 8.69 -10.48 -0.54
N VAL A 177 7.45 -10.42 -1.06
CA VAL A 177 6.33 -11.23 -0.60
C VAL A 177 5.65 -11.97 -1.72
N ASP A 178 4.97 -13.06 -1.34
CA ASP A 178 4.17 -13.87 -2.23
C ASP A 178 2.70 -13.93 -1.77
N SER A 179 1.77 -13.72 -2.70
CA SER A 179 0.34 -13.79 -2.41
C SER A 179 -0.07 -15.22 -2.04
N SER A 180 -0.93 -15.41 -1.03
CA SER A 180 -1.34 -16.74 -0.59
C SER A 180 -2.13 -17.45 -1.69
N PRO A 181 -1.90 -18.74 -1.98
CA PRO A 181 -2.71 -19.50 -2.93
C PRO A 181 -4.13 -19.76 -2.43
N LYS A 182 -4.44 -19.49 -1.15
CA LYS A 182 -5.79 -19.70 -0.59
C LYS A 182 -6.82 -18.76 -1.19
N ASP A 183 -6.42 -17.51 -1.42
CA ASP A 183 -7.30 -16.48 -1.96
C ASP A 183 -6.66 -15.60 -3.04
N GLY A 184 -5.40 -15.85 -3.39
CA GLY A 184 -4.67 -15.21 -4.47
C GLY A 184 -4.28 -13.75 -4.23
N ILE A 185 -4.64 -13.13 -3.10
CA ILE A 185 -4.48 -11.68 -2.89
C ILE A 185 -3.76 -11.38 -1.58
N HIS A 186 -4.14 -12.07 -0.50
CA HIS A 186 -3.71 -11.70 0.84
C HIS A 186 -2.52 -12.52 1.32
N TRP A 187 -1.87 -12.00 2.36
CA TRP A 187 -0.60 -12.52 2.83
C TRP A 187 -0.75 -13.43 4.04
N GLU A 188 0.02 -14.52 4.04
CA GLU A 188 0.25 -15.29 5.25
C GLU A 188 1.10 -14.48 6.25
N VAL A 189 1.14 -14.91 7.51
CA VAL A 189 1.83 -14.18 8.59
C VAL A 189 3.33 -14.03 8.31
N GLU A 190 3.94 -15.04 7.70
CA GLU A 190 5.36 -15.05 7.36
C GLU A 190 5.71 -13.97 6.32
N GLU A 191 4.79 -13.71 5.39
CA GLU A 191 4.95 -12.68 4.36
C GLU A 191 4.83 -11.28 4.97
N HIS A 192 3.96 -11.08 5.97
CA HIS A 192 3.93 -9.84 6.75
C HIS A 192 5.27 -9.56 7.46
N GLU A 193 5.93 -10.59 7.98
CA GLU A 193 7.23 -10.45 8.64
C GLU A 193 8.36 -10.08 7.64
N LYS A 194 8.40 -10.74 6.48
CA LYS A 194 9.35 -10.40 5.40
C LYS A 194 9.16 -8.95 4.94
N PHE A 195 7.91 -8.57 4.68
CA PHE A 195 7.57 -7.22 4.24
C PHE A 195 7.99 -6.16 5.26
N ALA A 196 7.67 -6.37 6.54
CA ALA A 196 8.04 -5.45 7.61
C ALA A 196 9.56 -5.22 7.70
N LYS A 197 10.37 -6.29 7.56
CA LYS A 197 11.84 -6.18 7.57
C LYS A 197 12.38 -5.38 6.38
N ALA A 198 11.86 -5.63 5.18
CA ALA A 198 12.28 -4.92 3.98
C ALA A 198 11.90 -3.42 4.03
N VAL A 199 10.66 -3.12 4.46
CA VAL A 199 10.19 -1.76 4.64
C VAL A 199 10.98 -1.05 5.74
N ALA A 200 11.26 -1.70 6.89
CA ALA A 200 12.07 -1.11 7.95
C ALA A 200 13.46 -0.69 7.46
N LYS A 201 14.13 -1.55 6.69
CA LYS A 201 15.42 -1.22 6.07
C LYS A 201 15.28 0.03 5.20
N LYS A 202 14.25 0.11 4.36
CA LYS A 202 14.04 1.24 3.47
C LYS A 202 13.75 2.55 4.22
N ILE A 203 12.98 2.48 5.30
CA ILE A 203 12.71 3.65 6.16
C ILE A 203 14.01 4.16 6.79
N LEU A 204 14.89 3.28 7.25
CA LEU A 204 16.18 3.68 7.80
C LEU A 204 17.12 4.29 6.73
N GLU A 205 16.97 3.93 5.46
CA GLU A 205 17.69 4.61 4.37
C GLU A 205 17.16 6.03 4.10
N ILE A 206 15.85 6.25 4.27
CA ILE A 206 15.19 7.54 3.98
C ILE A 206 15.32 8.50 5.16
N LEU A 207 15.05 8.02 6.37
CA LEU A 207 14.94 8.83 7.58
C LEU A 207 16.11 8.61 8.56
N GLY A 208 16.99 7.63 8.34
CA GLY A 208 18.03 7.25 9.31
C GLY A 208 19.13 8.29 9.52
#